data_AF-A0A183LP22-F1
#
_entry.id   AF-A0A183LP22-F1
#
_cell.length_a   1.000
_cell.length_b   1.000
_cell.length_c   1.000
_cell.angle_alpha   90.00
_cell.angle_beta   90.00
_cell.angle_gamma   90.00
#
_symmetry.space_group_name_H-M   'P 1'
#
loop_
_entity.id
_entity.type
_entity.pdbx_description
1 polymer ?
#
loop_
_entity_poly.entity_id
_entity_poly.type
_entity_poly.pdbx_seq_one_letter_code
_entity_poly.pdbx_strand_id
1 'polypeptide(L)'
;MYLSSQITTPEPRFELVLVPIQGYTGRRKTTTEDSWKGIGGSLNSTRHKVLGRNKHHYKKWISIESLDKIQERKNKKTAINNSRTITEKVKVQAECTEANEQVERSIRADRQKHMEELATTAEKAAREGNSVNHSN
;
A
#
# COMPACT_ATOMS: atom_id res chain seq x y z
N MET A 1 -2.79 -60.77 69.18
CA MET A 1 -2.51 -59.32 69.23
C MET A 1 -3.85 -58.59 69.32
N TYR A 2 -3.85 -57.45 70.00
CA TYR A 2 -4.95 -56.73 70.63
C TYR A 2 -6.23 -56.49 69.79
N LEU A 3 -7.37 -56.56 70.48
CA LEU A 3 -8.66 -55.97 70.10
C LEU A 3 -8.62 -54.46 70.35
N SER A 4 -9.16 -53.66 69.41
CA SER A 4 -9.68 -52.32 69.70
C SER A 4 -10.99 -52.11 68.95
N SER A 5 -11.95 -51.55 69.67
CA SER A 5 -13.38 -51.58 69.45
C SER A 5 -13.91 -50.16 69.22
N GLN A 6 -14.99 -50.05 68.44
CA GLN A 6 -15.91 -48.89 68.30
C GLN A 6 -15.31 -47.64 67.60
N ILE A 7 -16.06 -46.82 66.86
CA ILE A 7 -17.20 -46.01 67.30
C ILE A 7 -18.11 -45.69 66.08
N THR A 8 -19.41 -45.95 66.23
CA THR A 8 -20.50 -45.28 65.50
C THR A 8 -20.82 -43.97 66.22
N THR A 9 -20.79 -42.84 65.53
CA THR A 9 -21.54 -41.63 65.93
C THR A 9 -21.96 -40.80 64.70
N PRO A 10 -23.09 -40.06 64.78
CA PRO A 10 -23.96 -39.78 63.65
C PRO A 10 -23.67 -38.44 62.95
N GLU A 11 -24.03 -38.39 61.67
CA GLU A 11 -24.16 -37.19 60.83
C GLU A 11 -24.84 -36.01 61.54
N PRO A 12 -24.23 -34.81 61.56
CA PRO A 12 -24.96 -33.56 61.62
C PRO A 12 -25.20 -33.05 60.19
N ARG A 13 -26.45 -33.22 59.73
CA ARG A 13 -26.98 -32.62 58.50
C ARG A 13 -26.86 -31.10 58.60
N PHE A 14 -25.91 -30.53 57.87
CA PHE A 14 -25.91 -29.12 57.52
C PHE A 14 -26.03 -29.02 56.01
N GLU A 15 -27.26 -28.78 55.54
CA GLU A 15 -27.53 -28.43 54.14
C GLU A 15 -26.83 -27.12 53.80
N LEU A 16 -25.61 -27.21 53.25
CA LEU A 16 -24.98 -26.12 52.52
C LEU A 16 -25.55 -26.13 51.11
N VAL A 17 -26.64 -25.36 50.93
CA VAL A 17 -27.17 -25.02 49.60
C VAL A 17 -26.08 -24.27 48.84
N LEU A 18 -25.36 -24.99 47.97
CA LEU A 18 -24.46 -24.40 47.00
C LEU A 18 -25.28 -23.61 45.98
N VAL A 19 -25.48 -22.31 46.25
CA VAL A 19 -25.89 -21.36 45.23
C VAL A 19 -24.67 -21.14 44.32
N PRO A 20 -24.77 -21.40 43.01
CA PRO A 20 -23.68 -21.07 42.09
C PRO A 20 -23.48 -19.55 42.10
N ILE A 21 -22.29 -19.09 42.47
CA ILE A 21 -21.89 -17.69 42.30
C ILE A 21 -21.72 -17.45 40.81
N GLN A 22 -22.83 -17.26 40.11
CA GLN A 22 -22.86 -16.87 38.71
C GLN A 22 -22.87 -15.34 38.65
N GLY A 23 -21.76 -14.73 39.08
CA GLY A 23 -21.78 -13.31 39.43
C GLY A 23 -20.55 -12.45 39.10
N TYR A 24 -19.36 -13.00 38.83
CA TYR A 24 -18.17 -12.13 38.68
C TYR A 24 -17.14 -12.61 37.68
N THR A 25 -17.52 -12.75 36.41
CA THR A 25 -16.58 -12.49 35.31
C THR A 25 -17.29 -11.81 34.13
N GLY A 26 -18.01 -10.73 34.41
CA GLY A 26 -18.41 -9.74 33.40
C GLY A 26 -17.24 -8.90 32.90
N ARG A 27 -15.98 -9.37 33.01
CA ARG A 27 -14.87 -8.77 32.30
C ARG A 27 -15.03 -9.22 30.87
N ARG A 28 -15.63 -8.37 30.03
CA ARG A 28 -15.74 -8.57 28.58
C ARG A 28 -14.46 -9.27 28.12
N LYS A 29 -14.54 -10.56 27.82
CA LYS A 29 -13.53 -11.24 27.03
C LYS A 29 -13.70 -10.62 25.65
N THR A 30 -13.14 -9.43 25.46
CA THR A 30 -12.81 -8.97 24.12
C THR A 30 -11.95 -10.09 23.59
N THR A 31 -12.51 -10.89 22.69
CA THR A 31 -11.82 -12.03 22.14
C THR A 31 -10.49 -11.50 21.62
N THR A 32 -9.42 -12.28 21.78
CA THR A 32 -8.08 -11.87 21.37
C THR A 32 -8.11 -11.34 19.93
N GLU A 33 -8.95 -11.94 19.08
CA GLU A 33 -9.28 -11.52 17.73
C GLU A 33 -9.83 -10.09 17.61
N ASP A 34 -10.80 -9.68 18.43
CA ASP A 34 -11.33 -8.31 18.43
C ASP A 34 -10.26 -7.28 18.81
N SER A 35 -9.37 -7.64 19.73
CA SER A 35 -8.25 -6.77 20.13
C SER A 35 -7.23 -6.59 19.00
N TRP A 36 -6.89 -7.68 18.30
CA TRP A 36 -6.01 -7.64 17.13
C TRP A 36 -6.64 -6.86 15.98
N LYS A 37 -7.95 -6.99 15.80
CA LYS A 37 -8.72 -6.26 14.79
C LYS A 37 -8.76 -4.75 15.09
N GLY A 38 -8.87 -4.36 16.36
CA GLY A 38 -8.79 -2.97 16.80
C GLY A 38 -7.42 -2.34 16.55
N ILE A 39 -6.33 -3.08 16.87
CA ILE A 39 -4.96 -2.63 16.62
C ILE A 39 -4.70 -2.50 15.12
N GLY A 40 -5.07 -3.51 14.34
CA GLY A 40 -4.96 -3.48 12.88
C GLY A 40 -5.76 -2.33 12.26
N GLY A 41 -6.96 -2.07 12.75
CA GLY A 41 -7.82 -0.95 12.31
C GLY A 41 -7.23 0.42 12.64
N SER A 42 -6.67 0.60 13.84
CA SER A 42 -6.01 1.84 14.29
C SER A 42 -4.76 2.16 13.47
N LEU A 43 -3.92 1.14 13.23
CA LEU A 43 -2.73 1.28 12.39
C LEU A 43 -3.10 1.61 10.95
N ASN A 44 -4.12 0.94 10.40
CA ASN A 44 -4.60 1.22 9.06
C ASN A 44 -5.26 2.61 8.95
N SER A 45 -5.97 3.06 9.99
CA SER A 45 -6.54 4.42 10.07
C SER A 45 -5.45 5.49 10.09
N THR A 46 -4.44 5.32 10.95
CA THR A 46 -3.29 6.22 11.03
C THR A 46 -2.54 6.27 9.71
N ARG A 47 -2.33 5.11 9.07
CA ARG A 47 -1.74 5.03 7.72
C ARG A 47 -2.53 5.84 6.69
N HIS A 48 -3.85 5.70 6.65
CA HIS A 48 -4.68 6.45 5.71
C HIS A 48 -4.77 7.94 6.03
N LYS A 49 -4.63 8.34 7.31
CA LYS A 49 -4.64 9.73 7.76
C LYS A 49 -3.32 10.44 7.48
N VAL A 50 -2.20 9.74 7.64
CA VAL A 50 -0.83 10.26 7.43
C VAL A 50 -0.43 10.23 5.95
N LEU A 51 -0.69 9.11 5.26
CA LEU A 51 -0.32 8.95 3.85
C LEU A 51 -1.43 9.42 2.88
N GLY A 52 -2.62 9.72 3.40
CA GLY A 52 -3.82 9.90 2.59
C GLY A 52 -4.29 8.59 1.96
N ARG A 53 -5.58 8.48 1.61
CA ARG A 53 -5.99 7.54 0.54
C ARG A 53 -5.51 8.12 -0.77
N ASN A 54 -4.23 7.91 -1.06
CA ASN A 54 -3.62 8.38 -2.29
C ASN A 54 -4.25 7.59 -3.44
N LYS A 55 -5.35 8.12 -3.99
CA LYS A 55 -5.88 7.65 -5.26
C LYS A 55 -4.76 7.93 -6.24
N HIS A 56 -4.04 6.90 -6.66
CA HIS A 56 -3.11 7.02 -7.76
C HIS A 56 -3.94 7.43 -8.98
N HIS A 57 -4.11 8.74 -9.15
CA HIS A 57 -4.55 9.32 -10.40
C HIS A 57 -3.49 8.90 -11.39
N TYR A 58 -3.83 7.90 -12.21
CA TYR A 58 -2.98 7.47 -13.31
C TYR A 58 -2.96 8.63 -14.32
N LYS A 59 -2.09 9.60 -14.05
CA LYS A 59 -1.69 10.60 -15.03
C LYS A 59 -0.76 9.85 -15.97
N LYS A 60 -1.12 9.79 -17.25
CA LYS A 60 -0.21 9.29 -18.29
C LYS A 60 1.03 10.18 -18.22
N TRP A 61 2.10 9.64 -17.65
CA TRP A 61 3.36 10.36 -17.46
C TRP A 61 4.10 10.56 -18.79
N ILE A 62 3.70 9.81 -19.83
CA ILE A 62 4.24 9.90 -21.19
C ILE A 62 3.48 11.01 -21.94
N SER A 63 4.24 12.00 -22.44
CA SER A 63 3.75 13.06 -23.31
C SER A 63 3.17 12.51 -24.62
N ILE A 64 2.21 13.23 -25.20
CA ILE A 64 1.66 12.93 -26.54
C ILE A 64 2.79 12.93 -27.57
N GLU A 65 3.74 13.86 -27.45
CA GLU A 65 4.91 13.93 -28.33
C GLU A 65 5.78 12.66 -28.26
N SER A 66 5.91 12.05 -27.08
CA SER A 66 6.66 10.79 -26.92
C SER A 66 5.88 9.60 -27.53
N LEU A 67 4.55 9.60 -27.40
CA LEU A 67 3.69 8.62 -28.07
C LEU A 67 3.76 8.71 -29.60
N ASP A 68 3.78 9.93 -30.15
CA ASP A 68 3.92 10.17 -31.59
C ASP A 68 5.28 9.65 -32.10
N LYS A 69 6.37 9.92 -31.37
CA LYS A 69 7.71 9.41 -31.72
C LYS A 69 7.79 7.88 -31.64
N ILE A 70 7.08 7.25 -30.70
CA ILE A 70 6.97 5.77 -30.63
C ILE A 70 6.25 5.23 -31.88
N GLN A 71 5.18 5.89 -32.31
CA GLN A 71 4.45 5.50 -33.50
C GLN A 71 5.29 5.68 -34.77
N GLU A 72 6.05 6.77 -34.86
CA GLU A 72 6.98 7.03 -35.95
C GLU A 72 8.05 5.94 -36.07
N ARG A 73 8.64 5.51 -34.94
CA ARG A 73 9.59 4.39 -34.89
C ARG A 73 8.98 3.10 -35.43
N LYS A 74 7.73 2.79 -35.07
CA LYS A 74 7.02 1.60 -35.58
C LYS A 74 6.86 1.66 -37.09
N ASN A 75 6.46 2.81 -37.63
CA ASN A 75 6.28 3.00 -39.07
C ASN A 75 7.61 2.83 -39.81
N LYS A 76 8.71 3.42 -39.29
CA LYS A 76 10.07 3.26 -39.84
C LYS A 76 10.53 1.79 -39.83
N LYS A 77 10.26 1.04 -38.76
CA LYS A 77 10.58 -0.40 -38.68
C LYS A 77 9.82 -1.22 -39.74
N THR A 78 8.55 -0.92 -39.97
CA THR A 78 7.76 -1.55 -41.04
C THR A 78 8.32 -1.22 -42.43
N ALA A 79 8.75 0.02 -42.65
CA ALA A 79 9.38 0.44 -43.90
C ALA A 79 10.69 -0.31 -44.19
N ILE A 80 11.55 -0.51 -43.18
CA ILE A 80 12.79 -1.32 -43.32
C ILE A 80 12.45 -2.75 -43.77
N ASN A 81 11.45 -3.37 -43.14
CA ASN A 81 11.06 -4.75 -43.45
C ASN A 81 10.54 -4.88 -44.90
N ASN A 82 9.80 -3.89 -45.38
CA ASN A 82 9.30 -3.86 -46.75
C ASN A 82 10.35 -3.43 -47.80
N SER A 83 11.46 -2.81 -47.37
CA SER A 83 12.46 -2.31 -48.32
C SER A 83 13.22 -3.44 -49.03
N ARG A 84 13.42 -3.28 -50.34
CA ARG A 84 14.01 -4.31 -51.21
C ARG A 84 15.52 -4.12 -51.39
N THR A 85 16.01 -2.88 -51.38
CA THR A 85 17.40 -2.54 -51.72
C THR A 85 18.25 -2.36 -50.45
N ILE A 86 19.51 -2.80 -50.45
CA ILE A 86 20.41 -2.72 -49.28
C ILE A 86 20.64 -1.26 -48.84
N THR A 87 20.80 -0.33 -49.79
CA THR A 87 21.00 1.10 -49.51
C THR A 87 19.80 1.73 -48.79
N GLU A 88 18.58 1.37 -49.18
CA GLU A 88 17.35 1.85 -48.53
C GLU A 88 17.23 1.29 -47.10
N LYS A 89 17.60 0.02 -46.90
CA LYS A 89 17.67 -0.59 -45.55
C LYS A 89 18.61 0.17 -44.64
N VAL A 90 19.83 0.46 -45.11
CA VAL A 90 20.84 1.18 -44.32
C VAL A 90 20.38 2.58 -43.95
N LYS A 91 19.79 3.32 -44.89
CA LYS A 91 19.26 4.67 -44.62
C LYS A 91 18.16 4.66 -43.57
N VAL A 92 17.13 3.82 -43.76
CA VAL A 92 16.00 3.78 -42.81
C VAL A 92 16.44 3.21 -41.45
N GLN A 93 17.45 2.33 -41.41
CA GLN A 93 18.05 1.85 -40.15
C GLN A 93 18.72 2.98 -39.37
N ALA A 94 19.47 3.87 -40.03
CA ALA A 94 20.07 5.02 -39.38
C ALA A 94 19.01 5.94 -38.77
N GLU A 95 17.97 6.27 -39.54
CA GLU A 95 16.85 7.10 -39.08
C GLU A 95 16.06 6.46 -37.92
N CYS A 96 15.91 5.13 -37.92
CA CYS A 96 15.24 4.38 -36.85
C CYS A 96 16.08 4.37 -35.55
N THR A 97 17.41 4.34 -35.69
CA THR A 97 18.34 4.40 -34.55
C THR A 97 18.28 5.78 -33.90
N GLU A 98 18.35 6.85 -34.69
CA GLU A 98 18.22 8.22 -34.20
C GLU A 98 16.87 8.47 -33.51
N ALA A 99 15.77 8.04 -34.16
CA ALA A 99 14.43 8.16 -33.57
C ALA A 99 14.31 7.41 -32.23
N ASN A 100 14.94 6.23 -32.12
CA ASN A 100 14.97 5.48 -30.86
C ASN A 100 15.69 6.25 -29.74
N GLU A 101 16.85 6.85 -30.04
CA GLU A 101 17.55 7.67 -29.05
C GLU A 101 16.73 8.89 -28.62
N GLN A 102 16.03 9.52 -29.56
CA GLN A 102 15.17 10.67 -29.26
C GLN A 102 13.99 10.27 -28.36
N VAL A 103 13.38 9.11 -28.60
CA VAL A 103 12.36 8.54 -27.71
C VAL A 103 12.92 8.34 -26.30
N GLU A 104 14.08 7.69 -26.15
CA GLU A 104 14.73 7.46 -24.85
C GLU A 104 15.08 8.77 -24.12
N ARG A 105 15.48 9.81 -24.85
CA ARG A 105 15.71 11.15 -24.28
C ARG A 105 14.38 11.78 -23.82
N SER A 106 13.33 11.68 -24.63
CA SER A 106 12.00 12.22 -24.28
C SER A 106 11.40 11.56 -23.04
N ILE A 107 11.50 10.22 -22.94
CA ILE A 107 11.01 9.44 -21.80
C ILE A 107 11.72 9.86 -20.50
N ARG A 108 13.04 10.08 -20.57
CA ARG A 108 13.82 10.56 -19.42
C ARG A 108 13.43 11.97 -19.01
N ALA A 109 13.25 12.88 -19.97
CA ALA A 109 12.85 14.26 -19.71
C ALA A 109 11.44 14.33 -19.08
N ASP A 110 10.47 13.59 -19.63
CA ASP A 110 9.11 13.50 -19.10
C ASP A 110 9.11 13.00 -17.65
N ARG A 111 9.92 11.97 -17.36
CA ARG A 111 10.07 11.44 -16.00
C ARG A 111 10.65 12.48 -15.04
N GLN A 112 11.69 13.20 -15.45
CA GLN A 112 12.31 14.26 -14.64
C GLN A 112 11.33 15.39 -14.35
N LYS A 113 10.66 15.90 -15.39
CA LYS A 113 9.65 16.96 -15.27
C LYS A 113 8.54 16.57 -14.29
N HIS A 114 8.01 15.36 -14.43
CA HIS A 114 6.97 14.86 -13.51
C HIS A 114 7.47 14.77 -12.06
N MET A 115 8.71 14.33 -11.83
CA MET A 115 9.28 14.30 -10.48
C MET A 115 9.47 15.70 -9.88
N GLU A 116 9.89 16.67 -10.69
CA GLU A 116 10.06 18.06 -10.27
C GLU A 116 8.71 18.73 -9.93
N GLU A 117 7.67 18.51 -10.75
CA GLU A 117 6.29 18.95 -10.46
C GLU A 117 5.78 18.39 -9.11
N LEU A 118 6.07 17.12 -8.81
CA LEU A 118 5.72 16.51 -7.53
C LEU A 118 6.50 17.12 -6.37
N ALA A 119 7.80 17.34 -6.54
CA ALA A 119 8.66 17.92 -5.50
C ALA A 119 8.22 19.35 -5.15
N THR A 120 7.99 20.19 -6.16
CA THR A 120 7.51 21.57 -6.00
C THR A 120 6.13 21.62 -5.33
N THR A 121 5.23 20.71 -5.69
CA THR A 121 3.91 20.60 -5.04
C THR A 121 4.04 20.22 -3.56
N ALA A 122 4.91 19.25 -3.24
CA ALA A 122 5.16 18.83 -1.86
C ALA A 122 5.80 19.94 -1.02
N GLU A 123 6.76 20.67 -1.58
CA GLU A 123 7.41 21.80 -0.91
C GLU A 123 6.40 22.93 -0.61
N LYS A 124 5.55 23.27 -1.59
CA LYS A 124 4.50 24.27 -1.40
C LYS A 124 3.55 23.86 -0.26
N ALA A 125 3.09 22.61 -0.25
CA ALA A 125 2.22 22.10 0.81
C ALA A 125 2.89 22.13 2.19
N ALA A 126 4.19 21.83 2.28
CA ALA A 126 4.95 21.90 3.54
C ALA A 126 5.09 23.34 4.07
N ARG A 127 5.33 24.32 3.20
CA ARG A 127 5.38 25.74 3.58
C ARG A 127 4.03 26.26 4.07
N GLU A 128 2.95 25.86 3.40
CA GLU A 128 1.57 26.25 3.73
C GLU A 128 1.09 25.60 5.05
N GLY A 129 1.57 24.40 5.37
CA GLY A 129 1.34 23.77 6.68
C GLY A 129 2.09 24.44 7.83
N ASN A 130 3.27 25.02 7.58
CA ASN A 130 4.08 25.66 8.61
C ASN A 130 3.59 27.06 9.02
N SER A 131 2.85 27.78 8.16
CA SER A 131 2.24 29.07 8.52
C SER A 131 1.03 28.91 9.44
N VAL A 132 0.25 27.83 9.31
CA VAL A 132 -0.95 27.57 10.14
C VAL A 132 -0.59 27.23 11.59
N ASN A 133 0.59 26.66 11.85
CA ASN A 133 1.01 26.25 13.19
C ASN A 133 1.66 27.37 14.03
N HIS A 134 1.91 28.55 13.46
CA HIS A 134 2.56 29.69 14.14
C HIS A 134 1.58 30.81 14.52
N SER A 135 0.27 30.58 14.39
CA SER A 135 -0.78 31.57 14.72
C SER A 135 -1.77 31.10 15.79
N ASN A 136 -1.41 30.11 16.61
CA ASN A 136 -2.18 29.66 17.78
C ASN A 136 -1.47 30.01 19.09
#